data_AF-A0AAU4T1B4-F1
#
_entry.id   AF-A0AAU4T1B4-F1
#
_cell.length_a   1.000
_cell.length_b   1.000
_cell.length_c   1.000
_cell.angle_alpha   90.00
_cell.angle_beta   90.00
_cell.angle_gamma   90.00
#
_symmetry.space_group_name_H-M   'P 1'
#
loop_
_entity.id
_entity.type
_entity.pdbx_description
1 polymer ?
#
loop_
_entity_poly.entity_id
_entity_poly.type
_entity_poly.pdbx_seq_one_letter_code
_entity_poly.pdbx_strand_id
1 'polypeptide(L)' 'MSVPTKRAALITPGDVIGYEGKWRTVKEATTDMGPMGGLAVVVAWAEGGTARFPAGDELFLGEPPPHDASN' A
#
# COMPACT_ATOMS: atom_id res chain seq x y z
N MET A 1 8.03 -15.07 -9.10
CA MET A 1 8.81 -14.39 -8.04
C MET A 1 7.91 -14.16 -6.84
N SER A 2 8.37 -14.45 -5.62
CA SER A 2 7.59 -14.19 -4.41
C SER A 2 7.83 -12.73 -3.99
N VAL A 3 6.85 -11.85 -4.21
CA VAL A 3 6.93 -10.47 -3.72
C VAL A 3 6.77 -10.54 -2.20
N PRO A 4 7.66 -9.96 -1.39
CA PRO A 4 7.57 -10.09 0.05
C PRO A 4 6.31 -9.40 0.58
N THR A 5 5.37 -10.21 1.09
CA THR A 5 4.29 -9.72 1.95
C THR A 5 4.90 -9.21 3.25
N LYS A 6 4.80 -7.91 3.54
CA LYS A 6 5.24 -7.38 4.84
C LYS A 6 4.12 -7.45 5.86
N ARG A 7 4.40 -8.06 7.02
CA ARG A 7 3.49 -8.09 8.19
C ARG A 7 3.61 -6.87 9.11
N ALA A 8 4.66 -6.06 8.94
CA ALA A 8 4.82 -4.74 9.53
C ALA A 8 5.83 -3.96 8.70
N ALA A 9 5.38 -2.89 8.02
CA ALA A 9 6.23 -2.07 7.16
C ALA A 9 6.04 -0.60 7.53
N LEU A 10 7.15 0.13 7.70
CA LEU A 10 7.10 1.58 7.61
C LEU A 10 6.88 1.93 6.13
N ILE A 11 5.74 2.57 5.83
CA ILE A 11 5.43 3.10 4.51
C ILE A 11 5.94 4.54 4.46
N THR A 12 6.67 4.89 3.40
CA THR A 12 7.27 6.21 3.21
C THR A 12 6.93 6.77 1.83
N PRO A 13 6.99 8.11 1.64
CA PRO A 13 6.84 8.72 0.33
C PRO A 13 7.80 8.11 -0.70
N GLY A 14 7.30 7.81 -1.90
CA GLY A 14 8.04 7.15 -2.97
C GLY A 14 7.89 5.64 -3.03
N ASP A 15 7.39 5.00 -1.97
CA ASP A 15 7.06 3.57 -2.00
C ASP A 15 5.98 3.30 -3.05
N VAL A 16 6.08 2.14 -3.70
CA VAL A 16 5.08 1.67 -4.67
C VAL A 16 4.38 0.45 -4.08
N ILE A 17 3.05 0.57 -3.95
CA ILE A 17 2.20 -0.39 -3.25
C ILE A 17 1.23 -1.03 -4.23
N GLY A 18 1.21 -2.37 -4.24
CA GLY A 18 0.21 -3.18 -4.90
C GLY A 18 -0.95 -3.50 -3.95
N TYR A 19 -2.17 -3.06 -4.30
CA TYR A 19 -3.42 -3.33 -3.59
C TYR A 19 -4.60 -3.41 -4.56
N GLU A 20 -5.51 -4.37 -4.36
CA GLU A 20 -6.67 -4.61 -5.24
C GLU A 20 -6.30 -4.71 -6.75
N GLY A 21 -5.15 -5.34 -7.04
CA GLY A 21 -4.65 -5.49 -8.42
C GLY A 21 -4.13 -4.20 -9.06
N LYS A 22 -4.02 -3.10 -8.30
CA LYS A 22 -3.47 -1.82 -8.76
C LYS A 22 -2.17 -1.51 -8.06
N TRP A 23 -1.22 -0.96 -8.80
CA TRP A 23 0.05 -0.47 -8.26
C TRP A 23 0.02 1.06 -8.26
N ARG A 24 0.37 1.65 -7.12
CA ARG A 24 0.28 3.09 -6.90
C ARG A 24 1.44 3.61 -6.07
N THR A 25 1.85 4.85 -6.33
CA THR A 25 2.96 5.50 -5.62
C THR A 25 2.46 6.30 -4.43
N VAL A 26 3.09 6.09 -3.28
CA VAL A 26 2.84 6.82 -2.03
C VAL A 26 3.36 8.23 -2.17
N LYS A 27 2.49 9.22 -1.97
CA LYS A 27 2.88 10.63 -1.82
C LYS A 27 3.11 10.98 -0.35
N GLU A 28 2.20 10.54 0.51
CA GLU A 28 2.25 10.78 1.94
C GLU A 28 1.57 9.61 2.67
N ALA A 29 2.06 9.28 3.86
CA ALA A 29 1.48 8.26 4.72
C ALA A 29 1.33 8.83 6.14
N THR A 30 0.16 8.64 6.72
CA THR A 30 -0.15 9.02 8.11
C THR A 30 -0.78 7.85 8.85
N THR A 31 -0.73 7.88 10.17
CA THR A 31 -1.43 6.91 11.02
C THR A 31 -2.77 7.48 11.47
N ASP A 32 -3.77 6.63 11.57
CA ASP A 32 -5.08 6.97 12.10
C ASP A 32 -5.63 5.85 12.99
N MET A 33 -6.53 6.19 13.92
CA MET A 33 -7.25 5.23 14.75
C MET A 33 -8.66 5.03 14.19
N GLY A 34 -9.02 3.77 13.95
CA GLY A 34 -10.35 3.40 13.50
C GLY A 34 -11.41 3.53 14.61
N PRO A 35 -12.71 3.45 14.26
CA PRO A 35 -13.82 3.64 15.20
C PRO A 35 -13.81 2.70 16.41
N MET A 36 -13.17 1.53 16.29
CA MET A 36 -13.04 0.52 17.35
C MET A 36 -11.63 0.49 17.97
N GLY A 37 -10.83 1.54 17.79
CA GLY A 37 -9.46 1.65 18.34
C GLY A 37 -8.38 0.89 17.57
N GLY A 38 -8.72 0.29 16.43
CA GLY A 38 -7.74 -0.38 15.57
C GLY A 38 -6.85 0.63 14.82
N LEU A 39 -5.54 0.39 14.81
CA LEU A 39 -4.60 1.22 14.05
C LEU A 39 -4.82 1.04 12.53
N ALA A 40 -4.75 2.13 11.78
CA ALA A 40 -4.75 2.13 10.33
C ALA A 40 -3.64 3.05 9.80
N VAL A 41 -3.16 2.73 8.59
CA VAL A 41 -2.34 3.64 7.80
C VAL A 41 -3.22 4.27 6.73
N VAL A 42 -3.19 5.59 6.63
CA VAL A 42 -3.84 6.34 5.55
C VAL A 42 -2.76 6.78 4.57
N VAL A 43 -2.94 6.43 3.31
CA VAL A 43 -2.01 6.75 2.23
C VAL A 43 -2.67 7.73 1.28
N ALA A 44 -2.02 8.86 1.05
CA ALA A 44 -2.31 9.73 -0.07
C ALA A 44 -1.43 9.32 -1.27
N TRP A 45 -2.06 9.18 -2.42
CA TRP A 45 -1.39 8.70 -3.62
C TRP A 45 -0.86 9.83 -4.49
N ALA A 46 0.25 9.59 -5.18
CA ALA A 46 0.80 10.53 -6.15
C ALA A 46 -0.17 10.77 -7.32
N GLU A 47 -0.92 9.73 -7.73
CA GLU A 47 -1.93 9.82 -8.79
C GLU A 47 -3.28 10.40 -8.31
N GLY A 48 -3.38 10.76 -7.03
CA GLY A 48 -4.55 11.42 -6.44
C GLY A 48 -5.50 10.48 -5.67
N GLY A 49 -6.23 11.08 -4.72
CA GLY A 49 -7.08 10.34 -3.79
C GLY A 49 -6.31 9.70 -2.63
N THR A 50 -7.04 9.01 -1.77
CA THR A 50 -6.51 8.41 -0.53
C THR A 50 -7.03 6.99 -0.35
N ALA A 51 -6.25 6.14 0.31
CA ALA A 51 -6.70 4.83 0.78
C ALA A 51 -6.42 4.68 2.28
N ARG A 52 -7.21 3.82 2.92
CA ARG A 52 -7.05 3.48 4.34
C ARG A 52 -6.83 1.98 4.46
N PHE A 53 -5.76 1.61 5.16
CA PHE A 53 -5.32 0.23 5.37
C PHE A 53 -5.37 -0.09 6.87
N PRO A 54 -6.39 -0.81 7.34
CA PRO A 54 -6.43 -1.32 8.70
C PRO A 54 -5.25 -2.25 9.01
N ALA A 55 -4.85 -2.32 10.28
CA ALA A 55 -3.89 -3.31 10.73
C ALA A 55 -4.36 -4.73 10.37
N GLY A 56 -3.48 -5.50 9.72
CA GLY A 56 -3.76 -6.85 9.25
C GLY A 56 -3.91 -6.96 7.73
N ASP A 57 -4.08 -5.84 7.01
CA ASP A 57 -4.08 -5.83 5.55
C ASP A 57 -2.70 -6.23 4.99
N GLU A 58 -2.72 -7.11 4.00
CA GLU A 58 -1.51 -7.51 3.28
C GLU A 58 -1.30 -6.61 2.06
N LEU A 59 -0.11 -5.99 2.01
CA LEU A 59 0.28 -5.09 0.93
C LEU A 59 1.55 -5.61 0.25
N PHE A 60 1.58 -5.51 -1.07
CA PHE A 60 2.78 -5.82 -1.85
C PHE A 60 3.61 -4.54 -2.01
N LEU A 61 4.89 -4.59 -1.65
CA LEU A 61 5.83 -3.49 -1.89
C LEU A 61 6.79 -3.87 -3.01
N GLY A 62 7.01 -2.96 -3.94
CA GLY A 62 7.98 -3.14 -5.00
C GLY A 62 7.59 -2.43 -6.30
N GLU A 63 8.29 -2.77 -7.37
CA GLU A 63 8.00 -2.25 -8.70
C GLU A 63 6.75 -2.94 -9.28
N PRO A 64 5.93 -2.21 -10.08
CA PRO A 64 4.81 -2.82 -10.78
C PRO A 64 5.32 -3.96 -11.67
N PRO A 65 4.56 -5.06 -11.83
CA PRO A 65 4.94 -6.14 -12.72
C PRO A 65 5.11 -5.59 -14.15
N PRO A 66 6.03 -6.16 -14.94
CA PRO A 66 6.12 -5.84 -16.36
C PRO A 66 4.75 -5.99 -17.02
N HIS A 67 4.39 -5.04 -17.89
CA HIS A 67 3.09 -4.99 -18.58
C HIS A 67 2.79 -6.26 -19.42
N ASP A 68 3.82 -7.08 -19.68
CA ASP A 68 3.74 -8.37 -20.36
C ASP A 68 3.76 -9.54 -19.37
N ALA A 69 2.71 -9.65 -18.57
CA ALA A 69 2.31 -10.91 -17.96
C ALA A 69 0.89 -11.26 -18.41
N SER A 70 0.65 -11.15 -19.72
CA SER A 70 -0.47 -11.85 -20.36
C SER A 70 -0.02 -13.28 -20.63
N ASN A 71 -0.63 -14.24 -19.94
CA ASN A 71 -0.58 -15.65 -20.32
C ASN A 71 -1.98 -16.09 -20.71
#